data_AF-A0A920HLG5-F1
#
_entry.id   AF-A0A920HLG5-F1
#
_cell.length_a   1.000
_cell.length_b   1.000
_cell.length_c   1.000
_cell.angle_alpha   90.00
_cell.angle_beta   90.00
_cell.angle_gamma   90.00
#
_symmetry.space_group_name_H-M   'P 1'
#
loop_
_entity.id
_entity.type
_entity.pdbx_description
1 polymer ?
#
loop_
_entity_poly.entity_id
_entity_poly.type
_entity_poly.pdbx_seq_one_letter_code
_entity_poly.pdbx_strand_id
1 'polypeptide(L)' 'MLYIMKALITGITGQDGAYLTQLLLDKDYEVHGLLRRSSSLILLVLMT' A
#
# COMPACT_ATOMS: atom_id res chain seq x y z
N MET A 1 -14.60 -13.43 -14.99
CA MET A 1 -13.52 -12.45 -14.78
C MET A 1 -13.67 -11.90 -13.38
N LEU A 2 -12.77 -12.24 -12.46
CA LEU A 2 -12.75 -11.65 -11.11
C LEU A 2 -11.95 -10.35 -11.18
N TYR A 3 -12.48 -9.28 -10.60
CA TYR A 3 -11.86 -7.95 -10.65
C TYR A 3 -11.11 -7.70 -9.35
N ILE A 4 -9.82 -7.40 -9.44
CA ILE A 4 -8.99 -7.03 -8.29
C ILE A 4 -9.07 -5.51 -8.12
N MET A 5 -9.48 -5.09 -6.92
CA MET A 5 -9.54 -3.67 -6.56
C MET A 5 -8.14 -3.17 -6.19
N LYS A 6 -7.75 -1.99 -6.67
CA LYS A 6 -6.44 -1.39 -6.39
C LYS A 6 -6.58 -0.14 -5.53
N ALA A 7 -5.65 0.04 -4.59
CA ALA A 7 -5.58 1.22 -3.72
C ALA A 7 -4.17 1.84 -3.75
N LEU A 8 -4.10 3.17 -3.78
CA LEU A 8 -2.86 3.93 -3.67
C LEU A 8 -2.87 4.71 -2.35
N ILE A 9 -1.87 4.50 -1.50
CA ILE A 9 -1.78 5.10 -0.17
C ILE A 9 -0.55 6.01 -0.10
N THR A 10 -0.77 7.28 0.26
CA THR A 10 0.29 8.21 0.65
C THR A 10 0.48 8.20 2.17
N GLY A 11 1.70 8.38 2.65
CA GLY A 11 1.97 8.28 4.10
C GLY A 11 1.89 6.86 4.64
N ILE A 12 2.14 5.85 3.80
CA ILE A 12 2.09 4.42 4.14
C ILE A 12 2.98 4.04 5.34
N THR A 13 4.03 4.82 5.63
CA THR A 13 4.94 4.59 6.76
C THR A 13 4.42 5.14 8.10
N GLY A 14 3.32 5.89 8.10
CA GLY A 14 2.67 6.33 9.34
C GLY A 14 1.93 5.18 10.02
N GLN A 15 1.58 5.36 11.30
CA GLN A 15 0.79 4.37 12.05
C GLN A 15 -0.55 4.08 11.36
N ASP A 16 -1.27 5.14 10.97
CA ASP A 16 -2.55 5.02 10.29
C ASP A 16 -2.41 4.44 8.89
N GLY A 17 -1.31 4.78 8.19
CA GLY A 17 -0.98 4.24 6.88
C GLY A 17 -0.77 2.73 6.92
N ALA A 18 0.01 2.25 7.89
CA ALA A 18 0.25 0.83 8.10
C ALA A 18 -1.04 0.07 8.45
N TYR A 19 -1.87 0.64 9.34
CA TYR A 19 -3.15 0.05 9.71
C TYR A 19 -4.11 -0.04 8.51
N LEU A 20 -4.22 1.05 7.73
CA LEU A 20 -5.06 1.09 6.54
C LEU A 20 -4.59 0.11 5.46
N THR A 21 -3.27 -0.01 5.25
CA THR A 21 -2.70 -1.00 4.33
C THR A 21 -3.10 -2.40 4.72
N GLN A 22 -2.94 -2.78 5.99
CA GLN A 22 -3.30 -4.12 6.45
C GLN A 22 -4.80 -4.40 6.27
N LEU A 23 -5.65 -3.44 6.66
CA LEU A 23 -7.10 -3.55 6.49
C LEU A 23 -7.52 -3.76 5.02
N LEU A 24 -6.83 -3.14 4.08
CA LEU A 24 -7.13 -3.26 2.64
C LEU A 24 -6.61 -4.57 2.06
N LEU A 25 -5.42 -5.02 2.49
CA LEU A 25 -4.89 -6.33 2.12
C LEU A 25 -5.81 -7.45 2.61
N ASP A 26 -6.33 -7.36 3.84
CA ASP A 26 -7.30 -8.32 4.40
C ASP A 26 -8.65 -8.33 3.65
N LYS A 27 -8.88 -7.35 2.77
CA LYS A 27 -10.06 -7.23 1.90
C LYS A 27 -9.76 -7.57 0.44
N ASP A 28 -8.63 -8.21 0.16
CA ASP A 28 -8.19 -8.59 -1.19
C ASP A 28 -7.93 -7.40 -2.14
N TYR A 29 -7.49 -6.26 -1.59
CA TYR A 29 -7.02 -5.14 -2.41
C TYR A 29 -5.54 -5.28 -2.75
N GLU A 30 -5.18 -4.91 -3.98
CA GLU A 30 -3.79 -4.65 -4.36
C GLU A 30 -3.40 -3.23 -3.90
N VAL A 31 -2.55 -3.13 -2.89
CA VAL A 31 -2.20 -1.85 -2.24
C VAL A 31 -0.81 -1.38 -2.68
N HIS A 32 -0.72 -0.14 -3.14
CA HIS A 32 0.53 0.52 -3.52
C HIS A 32 0.82 1.70 -2.59
N GLY A 33 2.01 1.73 -2.01
CA GLY A 33 2.46 2.81 -1.14
C GLY A 33 3.32 3.85 -1.84
N LEU A 34 3.06 5.13 -1.59
CA LEU A 34 3.93 6.24 -1.97
C LEU A 34 4.81 6.66 -0.80
N LEU A 35 6.12 6.53 -0.98
CA LEU A 35 7.15 7.03 -0.08
C LEU A 35 7.65 8.39 -0.59
N ARG A 36 7.67 9.40 0.28
CA ARG A 36 8.26 10.71 -0.05
C ARG A 36 9.78 10.56 -0.09
N ARG A 37 10.39 10.77 -1.26
CA ARG A 37 11.85 10.72 -1.44
C ARG A 37 12.56 11.78 -0.59
N SER A 38 13.46 11.37 0.29
CA SER A 38 14.75 12.05 0.50
C SER A 38 15.92 11.30 -0.15
N SER A 39 15.75 10.04 -0.53
CA SER A 39 16.67 9.26 -1.36
C SER A 39 15.95 7.95 -1.75
N SER A 40 15.83 7.65 -3.04
CA SER A 40 15.35 6.38 -3.60
C SER A 40 13.87 6.02 -3.41
N LEU A 41 13.16 5.86 -4.54
CA LEU A 41 11.80 5.32 -4.60
C LEU A 41 11.88 3.80 -4.32
N ILE A 42 11.24 3.32 -3.26
CA ILE A 42 11.03 1.89 -3.05
C ILE A 42 9.54 1.64 -3.20
N LEU A 43 9.15 0.94 -4.27
CA LEU A 43 7.83 0.34 -4.35
C LEU A 43 7.82 -0.80 -3.33
N LEU A 44 7.35 -0.51 -2.11
CA LEU A 44 7.17 -1.54 -1.11
C LEU A 44 5.90 -2.31 -1.48
N VAL A 45 6.06 -3.27 -2.40
CA VAL A 45 5.11 -4.36 -2.52
C VAL A 45 5.35 -5.21 -1.28
N LEU A 46 4.54 -4.99 -0.23
CA LEU A 46 4.44 -5.93 0.88
C LEU A 46 3.79 -7.19 0.30
N MET A 47 4.66 -8.03 -0.24
CA MET A 47 4.51 -9.44 -0.62
C MET A 47 3.34 -9.77 -1.56
N THR A 48 3.71 -10.41 -2.67
CA THR A 48 2.92 -11.48 -3.29
C THR A 48 2.21 -12.35 -2.27
#